data_AF-A0A3B8WH97-F1
#
_entry.id   AF-A0A3B8WH97-F1
#
_cell.length_a   1.000
_cell.length_b   1.000
_cell.length_c   1.000
_cell.angle_alpha   90.00
_cell.angle_beta   90.00
_cell.angle_gamma   90.00
#
_symmetry.space_group_name_H-M   'P 1'
#
loop_
_entity.id
_entity.type
_entity.pdbx_description
1 polymer ?
#
loop_
_entity_poly.entity_id
_entity_poly.type
_entity_poly.pdbx_seq_one_letter_code
_entity_poly.pdbx_strand_id
1 'polypeptide(L)'
;PAGDPSVEWVAQQLASSGLMVHPEHDILARLWQKLVINAGINAFTAILDCPNGEILTQPFYLQWIAPLCEEISRLLPAAGQPQQAPEDLRETIEAVARKTAANTSSMRADVKAGRTTEIDFINGYLARLGHQHGIPVQVNQMLAEQVQQLN
;
A
#
# COMPACT_ATOMS: atom_id res chain seq x y z
N PRO A 1 -3.06 28.28 -5.93
CA PRO A 1 -4.49 27.95 -6.15
C PRO A 1 -5.18 27.74 -4.80
N ALA A 2 -6.19 28.56 -4.49
CA ALA A 2 -6.99 28.41 -3.27
C ALA A 2 -7.84 27.14 -3.36
N GLY A 3 -7.91 26.38 -2.26
CA GLY A 3 -8.66 25.12 -2.20
C GLY A 3 -10.15 25.28 -2.50
N ASP A 4 -10.81 24.18 -2.89
CA ASP A 4 -12.24 24.15 -3.15
C ASP A 4 -13.01 24.64 -1.90
N PRO A 5 -13.86 25.69 -2.01
CA PRO A 5 -14.61 26.26 -0.89
C PRO A 5 -15.45 25.22 -0.11
N SER A 6 -15.86 24.14 -0.77
CA SER A 6 -16.62 23.06 -0.15
C SER A 6 -15.77 22.18 0.77
N VAL A 7 -14.51 21.89 0.40
CA VAL A 7 -13.58 21.09 1.21
C VAL A 7 -13.19 21.84 2.47
N GLU A 8 -12.91 23.13 2.35
CA GLU A 8 -12.55 23.98 3.48
C GLU A 8 -13.69 24.09 4.49
N TRP A 9 -14.92 24.27 4.00
CA TRP A 9 -16.10 24.31 4.86
C TRP A 9 -16.32 23.00 5.62
N VAL A 10 -16.23 21.84 4.94
CA VAL A 10 -16.33 20.52 5.60
C VAL A 10 -15.23 20.32 6.63
N ALA A 11 -13.99 20.70 6.30
CA ALA A 11 -12.86 20.59 7.21
C ALA A 11 -13.07 21.40 8.49
N GLN A 12 -13.61 22.62 8.38
CA GLN A 12 -13.96 23.45 9.52
C GLN A 12 -15.09 22.86 10.37
N GLN A 13 -16.13 22.29 9.75
CA GLN A 13 -17.21 21.62 10.49
C GLN A 13 -16.68 20.41 11.27
N LEU A 14 -15.83 19.58 10.66
CA LEU A 14 -15.22 18.44 11.34
C LEU A 14 -14.26 18.88 12.45
N ALA A 15 -13.47 19.93 12.22
CA ALA A 15 -12.55 20.46 13.24
C ALA A 15 -13.30 20.98 14.48
N SER A 16 -14.51 21.51 14.30
CA SER A 16 -15.35 21.99 15.41
C SER A 16 -15.76 20.88 16.40
N SER A 17 -15.67 19.62 16.00
CA SER A 17 -15.91 18.45 16.86
C SER A 17 -14.73 18.07 17.76
N GLY A 18 -13.59 18.76 17.62
CA GLY A 18 -12.34 18.44 18.33
C GLY A 18 -11.41 17.48 17.58
N LEU A 19 -11.76 17.09 16.35
CA LEU A 19 -10.88 16.32 15.47
C LEU A 19 -9.77 17.20 14.91
N MET A 20 -8.56 16.64 14.80
CA MET A 20 -7.49 17.26 14.02
C MET A 20 -7.71 16.94 12.54
N VAL A 21 -8.07 17.95 11.75
CA VAL A 21 -8.44 17.80 10.33
C VAL A 21 -7.44 18.56 9.48
N HIS A 22 -6.92 17.89 8.44
CA HIS A 22 -6.01 18.48 7.47
C HIS A 22 -6.59 18.28 6.06
N PRO A 23 -6.94 19.35 5.33
CA PRO A 23 -7.34 19.23 3.94
C PRO A 23 -6.14 18.80 3.08
N GLU A 24 -6.36 17.84 2.19
CA GLU A 24 -5.35 17.37 1.23
C GLU A 24 -5.73 17.85 -0.16
N HIS A 25 -4.85 18.62 -0.80
CA HIS A 25 -5.12 19.15 -2.14
C HIS A 25 -4.88 18.13 -3.25
N ASP A 26 -4.03 17.13 -3.00
CA ASP A 26 -3.82 16.00 -3.90
C ASP A 26 -4.08 14.67 -3.16
N ILE A 27 -5.38 14.38 -2.99
CA ILE A 27 -5.81 13.15 -2.32
C ILE A 27 -5.37 11.90 -3.08
N LEU A 28 -5.24 11.97 -4.41
CA LEU A 28 -4.86 10.83 -5.23
C LEU A 28 -3.40 10.43 -4.98
N ALA A 29 -2.48 11.39 -4.96
CA ALA A 29 -1.08 11.12 -4.61
C ALA A 29 -0.96 10.49 -3.22
N ARG A 30 -1.74 10.98 -2.25
CA ARG A 30 -1.75 10.43 -0.89
C ARG A 30 -2.27 8.99 -0.85
N LEU A 31 -3.34 8.68 -1.59
CA LEU A 31 -3.89 7.33 -1.69
C LEU A 31 -2.89 6.37 -2.34
N TRP A 32 -2.20 6.81 -3.39
CA TRP A 32 -1.15 6.01 -4.03
C TRP A 32 0.03 5.74 -3.12
N GLN A 33 0.51 6.73 -2.37
CA GLN A 33 1.56 6.51 -1.38
C GLN A 33 1.15 5.43 -0.37
N LYS A 34 -0.08 5.49 0.15
CA LYS A 34 -0.60 4.48 1.08
C LYS A 34 -0.74 3.10 0.42
N LEU A 35 -1.22 3.05 -0.82
CA LEU A 35 -1.36 1.82 -1.59
C LEU A 35 -0.01 1.11 -1.77
N VAL A 36 1.03 1.85 -2.16
CA VAL A 36 2.40 1.31 -2.31
C VAL A 36 2.93 0.75 -1.00
N ILE A 37 2.81 1.51 0.09
CA ILE A 37 3.23 1.08 1.42
C ILE A 37 2.50 -0.20 1.82
N ASN A 38 1.18 -0.23 1.69
CA ASN A 38 0.40 -1.40 2.07
C ASN A 38 0.69 -2.61 1.18
N ALA A 39 0.93 -2.43 -0.13
CA ALA A 39 1.31 -3.51 -1.03
C ALA A 39 2.65 -4.15 -0.64
N GLY A 40 3.59 -3.32 -0.17
CA GLY A 40 4.93 -3.76 0.26
C GLY A 40 5.03 -4.25 1.71
N ILE A 41 3.99 -4.08 2.55
CA ILE A 41 4.02 -4.50 3.97
C ILE A 41 2.90 -5.49 4.29
N ASN A 42 1.66 -5.17 3.95
CA ASN A 42 0.48 -5.88 4.45
C ASN A 42 0.43 -7.32 3.93
N ALA A 43 0.69 -7.53 2.63
CA ALA A 43 0.71 -8.87 2.06
C ALA A 43 1.83 -9.73 2.68
N PHE A 44 3.03 -9.18 2.80
CA PHE A 44 4.17 -9.90 3.38
C PHE A 44 3.97 -10.27 4.85
N THR A 45 3.50 -9.32 5.67
CA THR A 45 3.21 -9.59 7.09
C THR A 45 2.10 -10.61 7.27
N ALA A 46 1.08 -10.62 6.39
CA ALA A 46 0.03 -11.63 6.42
C ALA A 46 0.56 -13.02 6.05
N ILE A 47 1.32 -13.14 4.96
CA ILE A 47 1.89 -14.41 4.48
C ILE A 47 2.91 -14.98 5.48
N LEU A 48 3.76 -14.13 6.05
CA LEU A 48 4.86 -14.54 6.94
C LEU A 48 4.46 -14.61 8.41
N ASP A 49 3.22 -14.22 8.73
CA ASP A 49 2.69 -14.07 10.09
C ASP A 49 3.65 -13.36 11.08
N CYS A 50 4.25 -12.25 10.65
CA CYS A 50 5.20 -11.49 11.47
C CYS A 50 4.87 -9.99 11.57
N PRO A 51 5.37 -9.28 12.60
CA PRO A 51 5.32 -7.83 12.70
C PRO A 51 6.00 -7.11 11.53
N ASN A 52 5.65 -5.82 11.34
CA ASN A 52 6.13 -5.03 10.20
C ASN A 52 7.65 -4.96 10.10
N GLY A 53 8.37 -4.87 11.23
CA GLY A 53 9.83 -4.76 11.20
C GLY A 53 10.53 -6.06 10.83
N GLU A 54 9.90 -7.20 11.11
CA GLU A 54 10.51 -8.52 10.94
C GLU A 54 10.57 -8.95 9.48
N ILE A 55 9.68 -8.44 8.60
CA ILE A 55 9.71 -8.79 7.16
C ILE A 55 11.05 -8.45 6.51
N LEU A 56 11.76 -7.44 7.01
CA LEU A 56 12.99 -6.91 6.39
C LEU A 56 14.14 -7.92 6.35
N THR A 57 14.09 -8.96 7.18
CA THR A 57 15.09 -10.04 7.21
C THR A 57 14.55 -11.36 6.67
N GLN A 58 13.29 -11.40 6.22
CA GLN A 58 12.65 -12.63 5.76
C GLN A 58 13.08 -12.96 4.33
N PRO A 59 13.52 -14.20 4.03
CA PRO A 59 13.96 -14.58 2.69
C PRO A 59 12.91 -14.31 1.61
N PHE A 60 11.64 -14.58 1.91
CA PHE A 60 10.53 -14.34 1.00
C PHE A 60 10.36 -12.85 0.66
N TYR A 61 10.48 -11.97 1.66
CA TYR A 61 10.44 -10.52 1.44
C TYR A 61 11.62 -10.05 0.59
N LEU A 62 12.83 -10.48 0.94
CA LEU A 62 14.06 -10.12 0.23
C LEU A 62 14.05 -10.57 -1.23
N GLN A 63 13.42 -11.71 -1.52
CA GLN A 63 13.26 -12.24 -2.86
C GLN A 63 12.30 -11.40 -3.71
N TRP A 64 11.20 -10.90 -3.13
CA TRP A 64 10.09 -10.35 -3.91
C TRP A 64 9.93 -8.83 -3.83
N ILE A 65 10.54 -8.14 -2.87
CA ILE A 65 10.35 -6.70 -2.71
C ILE A 65 10.89 -5.90 -3.91
N ALA A 66 12.06 -6.27 -4.46
CA ALA A 66 12.63 -5.54 -5.59
C ALA A 66 11.78 -5.69 -6.86
N PRO A 67 11.43 -6.92 -7.31
CA PRO A 67 10.50 -7.08 -8.43
C PRO A 67 9.12 -6.44 -8.21
N LEU A 68 8.58 -6.46 -6.97
CA LEU A 68 7.34 -5.75 -6.65
C LEU A 68 7.47 -4.25 -6.90
N CYS A 69 8.57 -3.63 -6.47
CA CYS A 69 8.81 -2.20 -6.68
C CYS A 69 9.01 -1.87 -8.16
N GLU A 70 9.62 -2.76 -8.96
CA GLU A 70 9.74 -2.61 -10.42
C GLU A 70 8.37 -2.65 -11.12
N GLU A 71 7.46 -3.50 -10.68
CA GLU A 71 6.07 -3.52 -11.17
C GLU A 71 5.37 -2.20 -10.84
N ILE A 72 5.40 -1.78 -9.58
CA ILE A 72 4.74 -0.56 -9.12
C ILE A 72 5.29 0.68 -9.83
N SER A 73 6.61 0.78 -9.99
CA SER A 73 7.27 1.88 -10.71
C SER A 73 6.74 2.05 -12.14
N ARG A 74 6.49 0.93 -12.84
CA ARG A 74 5.90 0.93 -14.19
C ARG A 74 4.42 1.27 -14.19
N LEU A 75 3.68 0.91 -13.13
CA LEU A 75 2.25 1.19 -13.00
C LEU A 75 1.96 2.67 -12.70
N LEU A 76 2.83 3.37 -11.97
CA LEU A 76 2.58 4.75 -11.54
C LEU A 76 2.26 5.69 -12.72
N PRO A 77 3.08 5.79 -13.79
CA PRO A 77 2.75 6.62 -14.94
C PRO A 77 1.46 6.20 -15.66
N ALA A 78 1.19 4.90 -15.74
CA ALA A 78 -0.02 4.37 -16.35
C ALA A 78 -1.29 4.78 -15.59
N ALA A 79 -1.17 5.00 -14.28
CA ALA A 79 -2.22 5.52 -13.40
C ALA A 79 -2.24 7.06 -13.29
N GLY A 80 -1.47 7.77 -14.12
CA GLY A 80 -1.37 9.24 -14.08
C GLY A 80 -0.63 9.78 -12.85
N GLN A 81 0.14 8.95 -12.17
CA GLN A 81 1.00 9.36 -11.05
C GLN A 81 2.41 9.69 -11.52
N PRO A 82 3.16 10.53 -10.78
CA PRO A 82 4.56 10.78 -11.06
C PRO A 82 5.38 9.47 -11.07
N GLN A 83 6.29 9.34 -12.02
CA GLN A 83 7.23 8.22 -12.04
C GLN A 83 8.13 8.29 -10.80
N GLN A 84 8.35 7.14 -10.16
CA GLN A 84 9.28 6.97 -9.04
C GLN A 84 10.22 5.83 -9.33
N ALA A 85 11.49 5.94 -8.91
CA ALA A 85 12.44 4.85 -9.06
C ALA A 85 12.05 3.67 -8.15
N PRO A 86 12.23 2.40 -8.59
CA PRO A 86 11.97 1.23 -7.75
C PRO A 86 12.69 1.28 -6.39
N GLU A 87 13.89 1.84 -6.35
CA GLU A 87 14.69 1.99 -5.13
C GLU A 87 14.06 2.98 -4.14
N ASP A 88 13.50 4.09 -4.63
CA ASP A 88 12.82 5.09 -3.80
C ASP A 88 11.53 4.52 -3.19
N LEU A 89 10.79 3.72 -3.97
CA LEU A 89 9.60 3.01 -3.51
C LEU A 89 9.97 2.04 -2.40
N ARG A 90 11.03 1.25 -2.61
CA ARG A 90 11.53 0.31 -1.62
C ARG A 90 11.98 1.01 -0.35
N GLU A 91 12.75 2.10 -0.45
CA GLU A 91 13.19 2.86 0.71
C GLU A 91 11.99 3.39 1.50
N THR A 92 10.97 3.91 0.80
CA THR A 92 9.72 4.40 1.43
C THR A 92 9.00 3.28 2.19
N ILE A 93 8.83 2.11 1.57
CA ILE A 93 8.21 0.93 2.18
C ILE A 93 8.99 0.50 3.43
N GLU A 94 10.30 0.31 3.29
CA GLU A 94 11.13 -0.18 4.39
C GLU A 94 11.28 0.85 5.52
N ALA A 95 11.28 2.16 5.21
CA ALA A 95 11.28 3.21 6.22
C ALA A 95 10.01 3.15 7.08
N VAL A 96 8.84 2.90 6.48
CA VAL A 96 7.59 2.71 7.22
C VAL A 96 7.63 1.42 8.04
N ALA A 97 8.11 0.32 7.46
CA ALA A 97 8.27 -0.95 8.17
C ALA A 97 9.17 -0.78 9.41
N ARG A 98 10.30 -0.07 9.30
CA ARG A 98 11.19 0.26 10.43
C ARG A 98 10.52 1.17 11.46
N LYS A 99 9.86 2.25 11.02
CA LYS A 99 9.18 3.20 11.91
C LYS A 99 8.02 2.55 12.68
N THR A 100 7.41 1.52 12.12
CA THR A 100 6.29 0.78 12.69
C THR A 100 6.67 -0.65 13.10
N ALA A 101 7.96 -0.89 13.40
CA ALA A 101 8.50 -2.25 13.50
C ALA A 101 7.74 -3.19 14.46
N ALA A 102 7.29 -2.66 15.60
CA ALA A 102 6.54 -3.42 16.60
C ALA A 102 5.05 -3.61 16.26
N ASN A 103 4.54 -2.95 15.21
CA ASN A 103 3.14 -3.01 14.83
C ASN A 103 2.84 -4.25 13.99
N THR A 104 1.56 -4.63 14.00
CA THR A 104 0.99 -5.64 13.11
C THR A 104 0.14 -4.94 12.06
N SER A 105 0.24 -5.36 10.79
CA SER A 105 -0.63 -4.86 9.73
C SER A 105 -2.09 -5.27 9.94
N SER A 106 -3.02 -4.46 9.44
CA SER A 106 -4.46 -4.77 9.40
C SER A 106 -4.72 -6.11 8.74
N MET A 107 -4.13 -6.34 7.57
CA MET A 107 -4.28 -7.57 6.81
C MET A 107 -3.85 -8.81 7.60
N ARG A 108 -2.71 -8.77 8.28
CA ARG A 108 -2.28 -9.87 9.16
C ARG A 108 -3.27 -10.09 10.31
N ALA A 109 -3.75 -9.01 10.93
CA ALA A 109 -4.74 -9.11 12.00
C ALA A 109 -6.09 -9.69 11.52
N ASP A 110 -6.49 -9.40 10.28
CA ASP A 110 -7.69 -9.96 9.65
C ASP A 110 -7.54 -11.46 9.36
N VAL A 111 -6.41 -11.87 8.78
CA VAL A 111 -6.09 -13.30 8.57
C VAL A 111 -6.14 -14.07 9.89
N LYS A 112 -5.49 -13.57 10.95
CA LYS A 112 -5.50 -14.22 12.27
C LYS A 112 -6.89 -14.32 12.90
N ALA A 113 -7.81 -13.45 12.49
CA ALA A 113 -9.18 -13.43 12.97
C ALA A 113 -10.17 -14.13 12.04
N GLY A 114 -9.70 -14.74 10.93
CA GLY A 114 -10.54 -15.36 9.92
C GLY A 114 -11.50 -14.38 9.22
N ARG A 115 -11.09 -13.10 9.10
CA ARG A 115 -11.87 -12.07 8.41
C ARG A 115 -11.38 -11.88 6.97
N THR A 116 -12.29 -11.48 6.10
CA THR A 116 -11.95 -11.05 4.74
C THR A 116 -10.92 -9.93 4.79
N THR A 117 -9.84 -10.08 4.01
CA THR A 117 -8.79 -9.08 3.92
C THR A 117 -9.06 -8.06 2.80
N GLU A 118 -8.37 -6.94 2.89
CA GLU A 118 -8.35 -5.86 1.89
C GLU A 118 -7.46 -6.15 0.65
N ILE A 119 -6.98 -7.38 0.47
CA ILE A 119 -5.97 -7.73 -0.54
C ILE A 119 -6.40 -7.40 -1.98
N ASP A 120 -7.68 -7.60 -2.31
CA ASP A 120 -8.22 -7.34 -3.65
C ASP A 120 -8.18 -5.86 -4.01
N PHE A 121 -8.16 -4.97 -3.02
CA PHE A 121 -8.10 -3.52 -3.19
C PHE A 121 -6.66 -2.98 -3.11
N ILE A 122 -5.68 -3.84 -2.81
CA ILE A 122 -4.26 -3.48 -2.74
C ILE A 122 -3.52 -4.16 -3.90
N ASN A 123 -2.93 -5.33 -3.68
CA ASN A 123 -2.15 -6.04 -4.70
C ASN A 123 -3.07 -6.52 -5.83
N GLY A 124 -4.31 -6.92 -5.52
CA GLY A 124 -5.30 -7.26 -6.53
C GLY A 124 -5.67 -6.08 -7.42
N TYR A 125 -5.72 -4.86 -6.88
CA TYR A 125 -5.96 -3.65 -7.68
C TYR A 125 -4.77 -3.35 -8.59
N LEU A 126 -3.54 -3.42 -8.08
CA LEU A 126 -2.32 -3.24 -8.87
C LEU A 126 -2.22 -4.27 -10.00
N ALA A 127 -2.56 -5.53 -9.73
CA ALA A 127 -2.59 -6.58 -10.73
C ALA A 127 -3.61 -6.28 -11.85
N ARG A 128 -4.86 -5.92 -11.48
CA ARG A 128 -5.89 -5.54 -12.47
C ARG A 128 -5.46 -4.34 -13.32
N LEU A 129 -4.86 -3.33 -12.71
CA LEU A 129 -4.34 -2.16 -13.42
C LEU A 129 -3.23 -2.57 -14.41
N GLY A 130 -2.30 -3.42 -14.00
CA GLY A 130 -1.27 -3.94 -14.90
C GLY A 130 -1.83 -4.65 -16.11
N HIS A 131 -2.82 -5.53 -15.92
CA HIS A 131 -3.49 -6.20 -17.02
C HIS A 131 -4.20 -5.22 -17.97
N GLN A 132 -4.84 -4.17 -17.45
CA GLN A 132 -5.49 -3.14 -18.28
C GLN A 132 -4.50 -2.38 -19.17
N HIS A 133 -3.27 -2.17 -18.69
CA HIS A 133 -2.23 -1.44 -19.41
C HIS A 133 -1.20 -2.34 -20.11
N GLY A 134 -1.37 -3.66 -20.09
CA GLY A 134 -0.41 -4.61 -20.68
C GLY A 134 0.94 -4.65 -19.96
N ILE A 135 0.99 -4.27 -18.68
CA ILE A 135 2.19 -4.27 -17.85
C ILE A 135 2.27 -5.60 -17.07
N PRO A 136 3.40 -6.34 -17.14
CA PRO A 136 3.60 -7.54 -16.33
C PRO A 136 3.59 -7.22 -14.83
N VAL A 137 2.77 -7.97 -14.07
CA VAL A 137 2.46 -7.75 -12.64
C VAL A 137 2.45 -9.07 -11.85
N GLN A 138 3.39 -9.97 -12.16
CA GLN A 138 3.45 -11.31 -11.62
C GLN A 138 3.54 -11.34 -10.08
N VAL A 139 4.27 -10.42 -9.47
CA VAL A 139 4.48 -10.38 -8.02
C VAL A 139 3.25 -9.84 -7.31
N ASN A 140 2.63 -8.78 -7.83
CA ASN A 140 1.34 -8.32 -7.29
C ASN A 140 0.27 -9.42 -7.35
N GLN A 141 0.19 -10.13 -8.47
CA GLN A 141 -0.74 -11.24 -8.63
C GLN A 141 -0.43 -12.39 -7.65
N MET A 142 0.83 -12.83 -7.57
CA MET A 142 1.26 -13.89 -6.65
C MET A 142 0.96 -13.52 -5.19
N LEU A 143 1.28 -12.29 -4.74
CA LEU A 143 0.99 -11.85 -3.38
C LEU A 143 -0.51 -11.85 -3.10
N ALA A 144 -1.33 -11.42 -4.06
CA ALA A 144 -2.77 -11.44 -3.92
C ALA A 144 -3.31 -12.86 -3.75
N GLU A 145 -2.88 -13.78 -4.62
CA GLU A 145 -3.28 -15.19 -4.59
C GLU A 145 -2.84 -15.88 -3.29
N GLN A 146 -1.62 -15.63 -2.82
CA GLN A 146 -1.14 -16.22 -1.56
C GLN A 146 -1.93 -15.76 -0.35
N VAL A 147 -2.24 -14.46 -0.24
CA VAL A 147 -3.06 -13.96 0.88
C VAL A 147 -4.49 -14.49 0.81
N GLN A 148 -5.07 -14.63 -0.39
CA GLN A 148 -6.40 -15.22 -0.55
C GLN A 148 -6.46 -16.68 -0.07
N GLN A 149 -5.36 -17.44 -0.17
CA GLN A 149 -5.27 -18.82 0.30
C GLN A 149 -5.16 -18.96 1.84
N LEU A 150 -4.95 -17.85 2.57
CA LEU A 150 -4.88 -17.85 4.03
C LEU A 150 -6.26 -17.77 4.70
N ASN A 151 -7.33 -17.57 3.92
CA ASN A 151 -8.70 -17.40 4.39
C ASN A 151 -9.58 -18.60 4.02
#